data_AF-F0G796-F1
#
_entry.id   AF-F0G796-F1
#
_cell.length_a   1.000
_cell.length_b   1.000
_cell.length_c   1.000
_cell.angle_alpha   90.00
_cell.angle_beta   90.00
_cell.angle_gamma   90.00
#
_symmetry.space_group_name_H-M   'P 1'
#
loop_
_entity.id
_entity.type
_entity.pdbx_description
1 polymer ?
#
loop_
_entity_poly.entity_id
_entity_poly.type
_entity_poly.pdbx_seq_one_letter_code
_entity_poly.pdbx_strand_id
1 'polypeptide(L)'
;MAQAARLGEAFNLANRLHAFGAGYQLKYVSESGGLLQSASGVRIATEALNDEHARRVLAFFHLHGERVAVNWNDALRRRLAEVREHARSIVDAMDLPALAAARRAS
;
A
#
# COMPACT_ATOMS: atom_id res chain seq x y z
N MET A 1 9.61 2.40 5.97
CA MET A 1 9.00 1.70 7.14
C MET A 1 8.23 2.62 8.08
N ALA A 2 8.74 3.80 8.44
CA ALA A 2 7.90 4.86 8.99
C ALA A 2 6.66 5.14 8.10
N GLN A 3 6.79 4.97 6.78
CA GLN A 3 5.68 5.12 5.83
C GLN A 3 4.53 4.12 6.03
N ALA A 4 4.82 2.83 6.27
CA ALA A 4 3.78 1.80 6.40
C ALA A 4 2.89 2.04 7.62
N ALA A 5 3.53 2.36 8.75
CA ALA A 5 2.84 2.70 10.00
C ALA A 5 2.04 4.01 9.86
N ARG A 6 2.64 5.07 9.31
CA ARG A 6 1.96 6.35 9.07
C ARG A 6 0.76 6.21 8.14
N LEU A 7 0.83 5.36 7.11
CA LEU A 7 -0.30 5.07 6.23
C LEU A 7 -1.44 4.42 7.01
N GLY A 8 -1.13 3.41 7.82
CA GLY A 8 -2.10 2.75 8.70
C GLY A 8 -2.77 3.72 9.66
N GLU A 9 -1.99 4.58 10.32
CA GLU A 9 -2.49 5.61 11.23
C GLU A 9 -3.39 6.62 10.52
N ALA A 10 -3.00 7.09 9.33
CA ALA A 10 -3.79 8.06 8.56
C ALA A 10 -5.17 7.50 8.16
N PHE A 11 -5.22 6.26 7.65
CA PHE A 11 -6.48 5.62 7.28
C PHE A 11 -7.32 5.25 8.50
N ASN A 12 -6.70 4.83 9.60
CA ASN A 12 -7.41 4.59 10.86
C ASN A 12 -8.03 5.88 11.41
N LEU A 13 -7.28 6.99 11.35
CA LEU A 13 -7.80 8.31 11.74
C LEU A 13 -8.94 8.74 10.83
N ALA A 14 -8.76 8.63 9.51
CA ALA A 14 -9.81 8.95 8.54
C ALA A 14 -11.08 8.15 8.80
N ASN A 15 -10.97 6.84 9.05
CA ASN A 15 -12.10 5.98 9.40
C ASN A 15 -12.81 6.40 10.70
N ARG A 16 -12.05 6.84 11.71
CA ARG A 16 -12.63 7.34 12.98
C ARG A 16 -13.37 8.67 12.78
N LEU A 17 -12.90 9.51 11.87
CA LEU A 17 -13.53 10.80 11.56
C LEU A 17 -14.75 10.62 10.62
N HIS A 18 -14.78 9.58 9.79
CA HIS A 18 -15.84 9.25 8.81
C HIS A 18 -17.00 8.43 9.41
N ALA A 19 -17.54 8.82 10.57
CA ALA A 19 -18.49 8.04 11.36
C ALA A 19 -19.79 7.53 10.66
N PHE A 20 -20.06 7.83 9.38
CA PHE A 20 -21.34 7.52 8.71
C PHE A 20 -21.27 7.04 7.24
N GLY A 21 -20.14 6.53 6.72
CA GLY A 21 -20.13 5.98 5.36
C GLY A 21 -18.87 5.23 4.99
N ALA A 22 -19.03 3.97 4.56
CA ALA A 22 -18.03 3.00 4.08
C ALA A 22 -16.57 3.35 4.42
N GLY A 23 -16.08 2.79 5.54
CA GLY A 23 -14.69 2.96 5.96
C GLY A 23 -13.70 2.39 4.94
N TYR A 24 -12.53 3.02 4.86
CA TYR A 24 -11.41 2.51 4.08
C TYR A 24 -10.93 1.18 4.67
N GLN A 25 -10.87 0.15 3.83
CA GLN A 25 -10.24 -1.12 4.19
C GLN A 25 -8.78 -1.11 3.71
N LEU A 26 -7.86 -0.77 4.61
CA LEU A 26 -6.43 -0.87 4.33
C LEU A 26 -5.95 -2.32 4.52
N LYS A 27 -5.35 -2.89 3.48
CA LYS A 27 -4.70 -4.20 3.53
C LYS A 27 -3.22 -4.08 3.19
N TYR A 28 -2.36 -4.76 3.93
CA TYR A 28 -0.95 -4.94 3.57
C TYR A 28 -0.80 -6.21 2.75
N VAL A 29 -0.20 -6.09 1.57
CA VAL A 29 0.02 -7.19 0.64
C VAL A 29 1.49 -7.32 0.30
N SER A 30 1.94 -8.54 0.03
CA SER A 30 3.26 -8.83 -0.51
C SER A 30 3.17 -9.90 -1.59
N GLU A 31 4.28 -10.18 -2.28
CA GLU A 31 4.31 -11.16 -3.37
C GLU A 31 3.84 -12.56 -2.90
N SER A 32 4.38 -13.02 -1.76
CA SER A 32 4.08 -14.34 -1.19
C SER A 32 3.09 -14.31 -0.01
N GLY A 33 2.79 -13.13 0.53
CA GLY A 33 2.13 -13.00 1.83
C GLY A 33 3.05 -13.40 2.99
N GLY A 34 2.47 -13.50 4.19
CA GLY A 34 3.18 -13.89 5.41
C GLY A 34 3.74 -12.69 6.17
N LEU A 35 4.71 -12.96 7.03
CA LEU A 35 5.19 -12.00 8.02
C LEU A 35 6.51 -11.36 7.56
N LEU A 36 6.44 -10.12 7.08
CA LEU A 36 7.60 -9.39 6.57
C LEU A 36 8.26 -8.57 7.68
N GLN A 37 9.58 -8.65 7.78
CA GLN A 37 10.34 -7.82 8.71
C GLN A 37 10.77 -6.51 8.02
N SER A 38 10.60 -5.42 8.75
CA SER A 38 11.03 -4.10 8.36
C SER A 38 12.52 -3.88 8.54
N ALA A 39 13.08 -2.89 7.85
CA ALA A 39 14.44 -2.40 8.13
C ALA A 39 14.63 -1.93 9.59
N SER A 40 13.54 -1.58 10.29
CA SER A 40 13.54 -1.20 11.70
C SER A 40 13.24 -2.36 12.66
N GLY A 41 13.18 -3.60 12.17
CA GLY A 41 12.93 -4.81 12.96
C GLY A 41 11.47 -5.12 13.27
N VAL A 42 10.53 -4.22 12.95
CA VAL A 42 9.08 -4.42 13.11
C VAL A 42 8.59 -5.48 12.13
N ARG A 43 7.71 -6.37 12.58
CA ARG A 43 7.14 -7.42 11.73
C ARG A 43 5.71 -7.06 11.33
N ILE A 44 5.41 -7.13 10.04
CA ILE A 44 4.10 -6.79 9.45
C ILE A 44 3.53 -8.06 8.82
N ALA A 45 2.33 -8.45 9.22
CA ALA A 45 1.58 -9.51 8.55
C ALA A 45 1.01 -8.99 7.23
N THR A 46 1.19 -9.74 6.16
CA THR A 46 0.75 -9.40 4.81
C THR A 46 -0.03 -10.55 4.19
N GLU A 47 -1.07 -10.21 3.43
CA GLU A 47 -1.72 -11.16 2.54
C GLU A 47 -0.90 -11.32 1.25
N ALA A 48 -1.04 -12.46 0.57
CA ALA A 48 -0.46 -12.60 -0.76
C ALA A 48 -1.25 -11.74 -1.77
N LEU A 49 -0.54 -10.99 -2.62
CA LEU A 49 -1.15 -10.23 -3.69
C LEU A 49 -1.82 -11.19 -4.67
N ASN A 50 -3.13 -11.01 -4.87
CA ASN A 50 -3.97 -11.88 -5.67
C ASN A 50 -4.95 -11.06 -6.51
N ASP A 51 -5.73 -11.74 -7.34
CA ASP A 51 -6.61 -11.11 -8.31
C ASP A 51 -7.77 -10.33 -7.65
N GLU A 52 -8.20 -10.72 -6.44
CA GLU A 52 -9.22 -9.94 -5.72
C GLU A 52 -8.67 -8.57 -5.34
N HIS A 53 -7.44 -8.53 -4.82
CA HIS A 53 -6.75 -7.28 -4.51
C HIS A 53 -6.62 -6.40 -5.75
N ALA A 54 -6.24 -6.98 -6.88
CA ALA A 54 -6.08 -6.25 -8.14
C ALA A 54 -7.40 -5.65 -8.66
N ARG A 55 -8.54 -6.35 -8.52
CA ARG A 55 -9.84 -5.87 -9.03
C ARG A 55 -10.55 -4.87 -8.13
N ARG A 56 -10.34 -4.94 -6.82
CA ARG A 56 -11.08 -4.12 -5.83
C ARG A 56 -10.30 -2.92 -5.32
N VAL A 57 -9.06 -2.72 -5.81
CA VAL A 57 -8.19 -1.65 -5.35
C VAL A 57 -8.72 -0.28 -5.79
N LEU A 58 -8.98 0.60 -4.80
CA LEU A 58 -9.26 2.00 -5.07
C LEU A 58 -7.95 2.81 -5.20
N ALA A 59 -7.02 2.57 -4.28
CA ALA A 59 -5.71 3.20 -4.24
C ALA A 59 -4.63 2.17 -3.90
N PHE A 60 -3.51 2.20 -4.63
CA PHE A 60 -2.38 1.32 -4.42
C PHE A 60 -1.16 2.11 -3.95
N PHE A 61 -0.56 1.70 -2.83
CA PHE A 61 0.60 2.35 -2.24
C PHE A 61 1.80 1.40 -2.27
N HIS A 62 2.78 1.69 -3.11
CA HIS A 62 4.00 0.90 -3.17
C HIS A 62 4.98 1.37 -2.09
N LEU A 63 5.27 0.46 -1.15
CA LEU A 63 6.19 0.69 -0.03
C LEU A 63 7.58 0.15 -0.38
N HIS A 64 8.58 1.01 -0.53
CA HIS A 64 9.96 0.56 -0.71
C HIS A 64 10.62 0.17 0.62
N GLY A 65 11.42 -0.90 0.56
CA GLY A 65 12.49 -1.17 1.52
C GLY A 65 13.84 -1.05 0.80
N GLU A 66 14.83 -0.45 1.45
CA GLU A 66 16.18 -0.22 0.88
C GLU A 66 16.92 -1.51 0.45
N ARG A 67 16.45 -2.70 0.88
CA ARG A 67 17.16 -3.97 0.69
C ARG A 67 16.24 -5.15 0.42
N VAL A 68 15.26 -5.01 -0.49
CA VAL A 68 14.38 -6.12 -0.84
C VAL A 68 14.68 -6.57 -2.27
N ALA A 69 15.19 -7.79 -2.42
CA ALA A 69 15.23 -8.48 -3.71
C ALA A 69 13.80 -8.90 -4.04
N VAL A 70 13.18 -8.24 -5.02
CA VAL A 70 11.86 -8.60 -5.51
C VAL A 70 12.02 -9.64 -6.62
N ASN A 71 11.39 -10.80 -6.46
CA ASN A 71 11.29 -11.78 -7.54
C ASN A 71 10.27 -11.29 -8.58
N TRP A 72 10.76 -10.64 -9.63
CA TRP A 72 9.95 -10.09 -10.73
C TRP A 72 9.46 -11.16 -11.71
N ASN A 73 8.77 -12.18 -11.20
CA ASN A 73 8.14 -13.21 -12.00
C ASN A 73 6.94 -12.64 -12.81
N ASP A 74 6.54 -13.35 -13.86
CA ASP A 74 5.47 -12.90 -14.76
C ASP A 74 4.12 -12.76 -14.05
N ALA A 75 3.86 -13.58 -13.03
CA ALA A 75 2.64 -13.50 -12.23
C ALA A 75 2.55 -12.18 -11.45
N LEU A 76 3.64 -11.75 -10.81
CA LEU A 76 3.72 -10.48 -10.11
C LEU A 76 3.58 -9.30 -11.08
N ARG A 77 4.27 -9.35 -12.22
CA ARG A 77 4.17 -8.31 -13.26
C ARG A 77 2.73 -8.15 -13.76
N ARG A 78 2.07 -9.27 -14.07
CA ARG A 78 0.68 -9.29 -14.50
C ARG A 78 -0.25 -8.68 -13.45
N ARG A 79 -0.13 -9.09 -12.18
CA ARG A 79 -0.95 -8.56 -11.09
C ARG A 79 -0.76 -7.07 -10.89
N LEU A 80 0.47 -6.58 -11.00
CA LEU A 80 0.75 -5.13 -10.91
C LEU A 80 0.20 -4.36 -12.12
N ALA A 81 0.15 -4.97 -13.30
CA ALA A 81 -0.52 -4.39 -14.46
C ALA A 81 -2.04 -4.30 -14.23
N GLU A 82 -2.68 -5.36 -13.72
CA GLU A 82 -4.10 -5.36 -13.38
C GLU A 82 -4.43 -4.31 -12.29
N VAL A 83 -3.57 -4.17 -11.27
CA VAL A 83 -3.68 -3.08 -10.28
C VAL A 83 -3.61 -1.71 -10.96
N ARG A 84 -2.71 -1.52 -11.94
CA ARG A 84 -2.57 -0.26 -12.67
C ARG A 84 -3.80 0.07 -13.51
N GLU A 85 -4.51 -0.94 -14.02
CA GLU A 85 -5.74 -0.75 -14.78
C GLU A 85 -6.95 -0.39 -13.90
N HIS A 86 -7.02 -0.93 -12.68
CA HIS A 86 -8.19 -0.78 -11.81
C HIS A 86 -8.06 0.30 -10.74
N ALA A 87 -6.85 0.59 -10.26
CA ALA A 87 -6.63 1.59 -9.23
C ALA A 87 -6.91 2.99 -9.77
N ARG A 88 -7.69 3.78 -9.02
CA ARG A 88 -7.88 5.21 -9.33
C ARG A 88 -6.65 6.05 -8.98
N SER A 89 -5.84 5.57 -8.04
CA SER A 89 -4.63 6.26 -7.59
C SER A 89 -3.53 5.26 -7.31
N ILE A 90 -2.33 5.54 -7.79
CA ILE A 90 -1.14 4.76 -7.50
C ILE A 90 -0.09 5.71 -6.97
N VAL A 91 0.42 5.40 -5.79
CA VAL A 91 1.50 6.13 -5.15
C VAL A 91 2.71 5.21 -5.13
N ASP A 92 3.57 5.40 -6.12
CA ASP A 92 4.89 4.79 -6.15
C ASP A 92 5.84 5.55 -5.23
N ALA A 93 6.74 4.83 -4.57
CA ALA A 93 7.83 5.39 -3.79
C ALA A 93 7.43 6.46 -2.76
N MET A 94 6.34 6.21 -2.01
CA MET A 94 5.67 7.17 -1.11
C MET A 94 6.61 8.18 -0.42
N ASP A 95 6.91 9.28 -1.13
CA ASP A 95 7.64 10.41 -0.59
C ASP A 95 6.61 11.26 0.15
N LEU A 96 6.37 10.87 1.40
CA LEU A 96 5.41 11.53 2.29
C LEU A 96 5.63 13.06 2.35
N PRO A 97 6.87 13.58 2.40
CA PRO A 97 7.16 14.99 2.18
C PRO A 97 6.55 15.56 0.88
N ALA A 98 6.74 14.90 -0.27
CA ALA A 98 6.19 15.35 -1.54
C ALA A 98 4.65 15.34 -1.57
N LEU A 99 4.03 14.32 -0.97
CA LEU A 99 2.57 14.20 -0.86
C LEU A 99 1.95 15.29 0.04
N ALA A 100 2.62 15.63 1.14
CA ALA A 100 2.21 16.71 2.02
C ALA A 100 2.39 18.10 1.38
N ALA A 101 3.42 18.27 0.54
CA ALA A 101 3.65 19.50 -0.22
C ALA A 101 2.61 19.70 -1.33
N ALA A 102 2.25 18.64 -2.07
CA ALA A 102 1.22 18.70 -3.11
C ALA A 102 -0.15 19.14 -2.57
N ARG A 103 -0.53 18.72 -1.35
CA ARG A 103 -1.80 19.12 -0.71
C ARG A 103 -1.84 20.59 -0.26
N ARG A 104 -0.70 21.27 -0.14
CA ARG A 104 -0.67 22.70 0.21
C ARG A 104 -0.77 23.62 -1.02
N ALA A 105 -0.56 23.07 -2.21
CA ALA A 105 -0.61 23.81 -3.46
C ALA A 105 -2.02 23.85 -4.10
N SER A 106 -3.00 23.21 -3.47
CA SER A 106 -4.41 23.12 -3.88
C SER A 106 -5.33 23.91 -2.96
#